data_AF-A0A6B3H9F9-F1
#
_entry.id   AF-A0A6B3H9F9-F1
#
_cell.length_a   1.000
_cell.length_b   1.000
_cell.length_c   1.000
_cell.angle_alpha   90.00
_cell.angle_beta   90.00
_cell.angle_gamma   90.00
#
_symmetry.space_group_name_H-M   'P 1'
#
loop_
_entity.id
_entity.type
_entity.pdbx_description
1 polymer ?
#
loop_
_entity_poly.entity_id
_entity_poly.type
_entity_poly.pdbx_seq_one_letter_code
_entity_poly.pdbx_strand_id
1 'polypeptide(L)'
;AIQHAGIIRLQGAPAALAALREGEVEVAAGIRQLLEGEAARASGVRVLPGRFMVIQQAMGIPAARGTAAQEALASFVEEMKASGFVAEALERHRIEGALVAPAAQPSF
;
A
#
# COMPACT_ATOMS: atom_id res chain seq x y z
N ALA A 1 -13.57 -12.83 1.01
CA ALA A 1 -13.09 -13.82 2.00
C ALA A 1 -12.28 -14.88 1.27
N ILE A 2 -11.24 -15.44 1.89
CA ILE A 2 -10.50 -16.58 1.32
C ILE A 2 -11.37 -17.84 1.51
N GLN A 3 -11.62 -18.58 0.43
CA GLN A 3 -12.54 -19.74 0.43
C GLN A 3 -11.83 -21.09 0.28
N HIS A 4 -10.61 -21.11 -0.24
CA HIS A 4 -9.87 -22.33 -0.60
C HIS A 4 -8.47 -22.40 0.04
N ALA A 5 -8.18 -21.55 1.03
CA ALA A 5 -6.91 -21.54 1.73
C ALA A 5 -7.08 -21.11 3.20
N GLY A 6 -6.12 -21.50 4.05
CA GLY A 6 -6.02 -21.03 5.42
C GLY A 6 -5.22 -19.73 5.52
N ILE A 7 -5.54 -18.89 6.52
CA ILE A 7 -4.72 -17.72 6.86
C ILE A 7 -3.89 -18.06 8.09
N ILE A 8 -2.58 -18.16 7.92
CA ILE A 8 -1.62 -18.30 9.02
C ILE A 8 -1.08 -16.89 9.33
N ARG A 9 -1.17 -16.47 10.60
CA ARG A 9 -0.71 -15.15 11.04
C ARG A 9 0.63 -15.30 11.75
N LEU A 10 1.65 -14.67 11.19
CA LEU A 10 3.01 -14.64 11.72
C LEU A 10 3.41 -13.20 12.09
N GLN A 11 4.35 -13.05 13.01
CA GLN A 11 4.79 -11.74 13.48
C GLN A 11 5.82 -11.13 12.51
N GLY A 12 5.36 -10.23 11.65
CA GLY A 12 6.19 -9.47 10.73
C GLY A 12 6.67 -10.24 9.49
N ALA A 13 7.32 -9.53 8.58
CA ALA A 13 7.78 -10.08 7.30
C ALA A 13 8.87 -11.16 7.43
N PRO A 14 9.88 -11.05 8.31
CA PRO A 14 10.93 -12.07 8.43
C PRO A 14 10.38 -13.47 8.77
N ALA A 15 9.42 -13.55 9.69
CA ALA A 15 8.80 -14.82 10.08
C ALA A 15 8.00 -15.44 8.93
N ALA A 16 7.23 -14.63 8.19
CA ALA A 16 6.46 -15.10 7.04
C ALA A 16 7.35 -15.65 5.91
N LEU A 17 8.49 -15.01 5.67
CA LEU A 17 9.44 -15.46 4.65
C LEU A 17 10.23 -16.69 5.08
N ALA A 18 10.52 -16.85 6.38
CA ALA A 18 11.12 -18.07 6.91
C ALA A 18 10.18 -19.27 6.73
N ALA A 19 8.91 -19.14 7.15
CA ALA A 19 7.89 -20.16 6.95
C ALA A 19 7.71 -20.56 5.48
N LEU A 20 7.80 -19.59 4.54
CA LEU A 20 7.75 -19.87 3.10
C LEU A 20 8.96 -20.69 2.63
N ARG A 21 10.17 -20.35 3.10
CA ARG A 21 11.41 -21.05 2.73
C ARG A 21 11.48 -22.46 3.32
N GLU A 22 10.97 -22.64 4.53
CA GLU A 22 10.93 -23.92 5.24
C GLU A 22 9.79 -24.82 4.76
N GLY A 23 8.90 -24.30 3.90
CA GLY A 23 7.78 -25.05 3.32
C GLY A 23 6.59 -25.20 4.27
N GLU A 24 6.55 -24.43 5.37
CA GLU A 24 5.42 -24.39 6.30
C GLU A 24 4.19 -23.70 5.69
N VAL A 25 4.41 -22.81 4.71
CA VAL A 25 3.36 -22.15 3.94
C VAL A 25 3.69 -22.15 2.45
N GLU A 26 2.66 -22.23 1.61
CA GLU A 26 2.81 -22.20 0.14
C GLU A 26 2.93 -20.77 -0.43
N VAL A 27 2.39 -19.78 0.29
CA VAL A 27 2.34 -18.38 -0.14
C VAL A 27 2.54 -17.45 1.06
N ALA A 28 3.37 -16.42 0.88
CA ALA A 28 3.49 -15.29 1.80
C ALA A 28 2.93 -14.01 1.16
N ALA A 29 2.26 -13.18 1.96
CA ALA A 29 1.65 -11.93 1.54
C ALA A 29 2.20 -10.77 2.37
N GLY A 30 2.55 -9.65 1.72
CA GLY A 30 3.22 -8.53 2.37
C GLY A 30 3.39 -7.33 1.46
N ILE A 31 4.17 -6.34 1.92
CA ILE A 31 4.49 -5.13 1.16
C ILE A 31 5.28 -5.53 -0.08
N ARG A 32 4.81 -5.12 -1.26
CA ARG A 32 5.32 -5.55 -2.57
C ARG A 32 6.83 -5.37 -2.69
N GLN A 33 7.36 -4.21 -2.30
CA GLN A 33 8.77 -3.85 -2.41
C GLN A 33 9.66 -4.80 -1.58
N LEU A 34 9.21 -5.19 -0.38
CA LEU A 34 9.90 -6.16 0.44
C LEU A 34 9.91 -7.54 -0.23
N LEU A 35 8.78 -7.96 -0.81
CA LEU A 35 8.68 -9.23 -1.51
C LEU A 35 9.51 -9.26 -2.80
N GLU A 36 9.56 -8.16 -3.56
CA GLU A 36 10.38 -8.03 -4.77
C GLU A 36 11.87 -8.08 -4.42
N GLY A 37 12.29 -7.39 -3.36
CA GLY A 37 13.68 -7.46 -2.87
C GLY A 37 14.10 -8.86 -2.43
N GLU A 38 13.20 -9.60 -1.78
CA GLU A 38 13.46 -10.99 -1.37
C GLU A 38 13.47 -11.94 -2.57
N ALA A 39 12.54 -11.79 -3.50
CA ALA A 39 12.50 -12.60 -4.72
C ALA A 39 13.70 -12.36 -5.64
N ALA A 40 14.31 -11.17 -5.61
CA ALA A 40 15.55 -10.89 -6.31
C ALA A 40 16.76 -11.63 -5.72
N ARG A 41 16.70 -11.99 -4.43
CA ARG A 41 17.82 -12.64 -3.71
C ARG A 41 17.65 -14.14 -3.54
N ALA A 42 16.41 -14.64 -3.48
CA ALA A 42 16.10 -16.04 -3.24
C ALA A 42 15.77 -16.80 -4.54
N SER A 43 16.35 -17.99 -4.71
CA SER A 43 15.99 -18.90 -5.80
C SER A 43 14.69 -19.66 -5.49
N GLY A 44 13.90 -19.97 -6.52
CA GLY A 44 12.72 -20.84 -6.38
C GLY A 44 11.44 -20.14 -5.92
N VAL A 45 11.47 -18.81 -5.75
CA VAL A 45 10.29 -18.01 -5.44
C VAL A 45 9.99 -17.00 -6.55
N ARG A 46 8.75 -16.53 -6.60
CA ARG A 46 8.33 -15.44 -7.50
C ARG A 46 7.26 -14.59 -6.83
N VAL A 47 7.23 -13.30 -7.16
CA VAL A 47 6.11 -12.43 -6.79
C VAL A 47 4.95 -12.70 -7.74
N LEU A 48 3.76 -12.96 -7.18
CA LEU A 48 2.55 -13.13 -7.99
C LEU A 48 2.13 -11.77 -8.59
N PRO A 49 1.71 -11.73 -9.87
CA PRO A 49 1.26 -10.48 -10.48
C PRO A 49 -0.01 -9.97 -9.80
N GLY A 50 -0.25 -8.66 -9.90
CA GLY A 50 -1.40 -8.01 -9.31
C GLY A 50 -1.18 -7.61 -7.85
N ARG A 51 -2.29 -7.44 -7.13
CA ARG A 51 -2.35 -7.08 -5.70
C ARG A 51 -3.67 -7.57 -5.14
N PHE A 52 -3.65 -8.12 -3.93
CA PHE A 52 -4.87 -8.54 -3.24
C PHE A 52 -5.44 -7.41 -2.35
N MET A 53 -4.67 -6.34 -2.11
CA MET A 53 -5.07 -5.19 -1.32
C MET A 53 -4.33 -3.91 -1.76
N VAL A 54 -4.98 -2.76 -1.56
CA VAL A 54 -4.39 -1.42 -1.69
C VAL A 54 -4.70 -0.67 -0.42
N ILE A 55 -3.67 -0.05 0.19
CA ILE A 55 -3.86 0.86 1.32
C ILE A 55 -3.85 2.28 0.77
N GLN A 56 -5.02 2.90 0.67
CA GLN A 56 -5.13 4.30 0.28
C GLN A 56 -4.80 5.19 1.47
N GLN A 57 -3.80 6.05 1.31
CA GLN A 57 -3.48 7.08 2.30
C GLN A 57 -4.42 8.28 2.13
N ALA A 58 -4.84 8.88 3.24
CA ALA A 58 -5.76 10.01 3.24
C ALA A 58 -5.41 11.00 4.36
N MET A 59 -5.78 12.27 4.15
CA MET A 59 -5.82 13.25 5.24
C MET A 59 -7.19 13.17 5.92
N GLY A 60 -7.18 13.09 7.25
CA GLY A 60 -8.39 13.04 8.05
C GLY A 60 -8.58 14.30 8.88
N ILE A 61 -9.83 14.72 9.06
CA ILE A 61 -10.23 15.76 10.02
C ILE A 61 -11.36 15.27 10.92
N PRO A 62 -11.50 15.80 12.15
CA PRO A 62 -12.63 15.45 13.01
C PRO A 62 -13.96 15.81 12.37
N ALA A 63 -14.94 14.89 12.42
CA ALA A 63 -16.27 15.09 11.83
C ALA A 63 -17.00 16.33 12.38
N ALA A 64 -16.75 16.70 13.64
CA ALA A 64 -17.35 17.87 14.28
C ALA A 64 -16.93 19.22 13.68
N ARG A 65 -15.94 19.25 12.77
CA ARG A 65 -15.49 20.48 12.10
C ARG A 65 -16.44 20.95 10.99
N GLY A 66 -17.39 20.11 10.58
CA GLY A 66 -18.41 20.44 9.58
C GLY A 66 -17.90 20.42 8.14
N THR A 67 -18.85 20.57 7.21
CA THR A 67 -18.63 20.38 5.77
C THR A 67 -17.59 21.33 5.17
N ALA A 68 -17.59 22.60 5.55
CA ALA A 68 -16.67 23.59 4.98
C ALA A 68 -15.19 23.22 5.24
N ALA A 69 -14.89 22.65 6.42
CA ALA A 69 -13.54 22.18 6.72
C ALA A 69 -13.17 20.92 5.93
N GLN A 70 -14.15 20.02 5.69
CA GLN A 70 -13.94 18.83 4.87
C GLN A 70 -13.65 19.19 3.41
N GLU A 71 -14.43 20.13 2.85
CA GLU A 71 -14.24 20.65 1.50
C GLU A 71 -12.89 21.34 1.35
N ALA A 72 -12.51 22.20 2.31
CA ALA A 72 -11.21 22.85 2.29
C ALA A 72 -10.04 21.84 2.32
N LEU A 73 -10.13 20.80 3.15
CA LEU A 73 -9.12 19.75 3.17
C LEU A 73 -9.08 18.96 1.85
N ALA A 74 -10.24 18.60 1.31
CA ALA A 74 -10.34 17.88 0.05
C ALA A 74 -9.72 18.69 -1.09
N SER A 75 -10.07 19.98 -1.22
CA SER A 75 -9.48 20.89 -2.21
C SER A 75 -7.98 21.01 -2.08
N PHE A 76 -7.46 21.14 -0.85
CA PHE A 76 -6.03 21.16 -0.59
C PHE A 76 -5.33 19.88 -1.06
N VAL A 77 -5.90 18.70 -0.75
CA VAL A 77 -5.34 17.42 -1.20
C VAL A 77 -5.31 17.32 -2.72
N GLU A 78 -6.39 17.72 -3.41
CA GLU A 78 -6.42 17.73 -4.88
C GLU A 78 -5.38 18.68 -5.47
N GLU A 79 -5.21 19.88 -4.90
CA GLU A 79 -4.20 20.85 -5.33
C GLU A 79 -2.78 20.31 -5.15
N MET A 80 -2.46 19.67 -4.02
CA MET A 80 -1.13 19.12 -3.76
C MET A 80 -0.80 17.92 -4.67
N LYS A 81 -1.81 17.14 -5.07
CA LYS A 81 -1.63 16.10 -6.09
C LYS A 81 -1.41 16.71 -7.47
N ALA A 82 -2.25 17.66 -7.88
CA ALA A 82 -2.24 18.24 -9.23
C ALA A 82 -1.02 19.13 -9.49
N SER A 83 -0.52 19.83 -8.48
CA SER A 83 0.66 20.71 -8.58
C SER A 83 1.98 19.95 -8.73
N GLY A 84 2.00 18.62 -8.52
CA GLY A 84 3.23 17.83 -8.50
C GLY A 84 3.92 17.79 -7.12
N PHE A 85 3.47 18.60 -6.15
CA PHE A 85 4.08 18.66 -4.82
C PHE A 85 4.22 17.28 -4.15
N VAL A 86 3.18 16.45 -4.19
CA VAL A 86 3.23 15.11 -3.60
C VAL A 86 4.23 14.21 -4.35
N ALA A 87 4.27 14.27 -5.68
CA ALA A 87 5.22 13.48 -6.47
C ALA A 87 6.66 13.86 -6.15
N GLU A 88 6.97 15.16 -6.15
CA GLU A 88 8.30 15.69 -5.80
C GLU A 88 8.70 15.34 -4.36
N ALA A 89 7.75 15.36 -3.42
CA ALA A 89 8.02 14.96 -2.04
C ALA A 89 8.36 13.46 -1.94
N LEU A 90 7.63 12.58 -2.64
CA LEU A 90 7.95 11.15 -2.67
C LEU A 90 9.37 10.92 -3.21
N GLU A 91 9.74 11.59 -4.31
CA GLU A 91 11.08 11.50 -4.89
C GLU A 91 12.16 12.04 -3.95
N ARG A 92 11.98 13.26 -3.43
CA ARG A 92 12.93 13.92 -2.51
C ARG A 92 13.22 13.08 -1.27
N HIS A 93 12.20 12.40 -0.76
CA HIS A 93 12.31 11.55 0.42
C HIS A 93 12.62 10.08 0.10
N ARG A 94 12.85 9.75 -1.19
CA ARG A 94 13.16 8.39 -1.67
C ARG A 94 12.13 7.37 -1.21
N ILE A 95 10.85 7.73 -1.28
CA ILE A 95 9.74 6.84 -0.96
C ILE A 95 9.45 5.95 -2.17
N GLU A 96 9.84 4.69 -2.07
CA GLU A 96 9.64 3.72 -3.14
C GLU A 96 8.30 3.00 -3.03
N GLY A 97 7.64 2.77 -4.17
CA GLY A 97 6.40 2.00 -4.31
C GLY A 97 5.14 2.62 -3.70
N ALA A 98 5.17 3.91 -3.39
CA ALA A 98 3.97 4.74 -3.28
C ALA A 98 3.68 5.40 -4.65
N LEU A 99 2.41 5.68 -4.92
CA LEU A 99 1.96 6.38 -6.12
C LEU A 99 1.07 7.55 -5.70
N VAL A 100 1.12 8.64 -6.46
CA VAL A 100 0.15 9.73 -6.30
C VAL A 100 -1.23 9.21 -6.75
N ALA A 101 -2.24 9.39 -5.90
CA ALA A 101 -3.59 9.00 -6.23
C ALA A 101 -4.11 9.80 -7.44
N PRO A 102 -4.96 9.21 -8.30
CA PRO A 102 -5.62 9.98 -9.35
C PRO A 102 -6.49 11.10 -8.76
N ALA A 103 -6.94 12.01 -9.61
CA ALA A 103 -7.95 12.99 -9.24
C ALA A 103 -9.18 12.28 -8.65
N ALA A 104 -9.79 12.87 -7.62
CA ALA A 104 -11.00 12.32 -7.04
C ALA A 104 -12.10 12.22 -8.12
N GLN A 105 -12.79 11.08 -8.17
CA GLN A 105 -13.98 10.96 -9.01
C GLN A 105 -15.11 11.79 -8.38
N PRO A 106 -15.89 12.54 -9.16
CA PRO A 106 -17.07 13.23 -8.64
C PRO A 106 -18.01 12.18 -8.04
N SER A 107 -18.44 12.44 -6.80
CA SER A 107 -19.43 11.61 -6.12
C SER A 107 -20.80 11.89 -6.78
N PHE A 108 -21.44 10.86 -7.35
CA PHE A 108 -22.82 10.93 -7.83
C PHE A 108 -23.81 10.76 -6.68
#